data_AF-A0A4Z0JAN3-F1
#
_entry.id   AF-A0A4Z0JAN3-F1
#
_cell.length_a   1.000
_cell.length_b   1.000
_cell.length_c   1.000
_cell.angle_alpha   90.00
_cell.angle_beta   90.00
_cell.angle_gamma   90.00
#
_symmetry.space_group_name_H-M   'P 1'
#
loop_
_entity.id
_entity.type
_entity.pdbx_description
1 polymer ?
#
loop_
_entity_poly.entity_id
_entity_poly.type
_entity_poly.pdbx_seq_one_letter_code
_entity_poly.pdbx_strand_id
1 'polypeptide(L)'
;MTKGLAFQFHNGPIGFLDHLSQVIDDLDDTDIELLEHICNWSWTNDCVIPAGELAMSPQEVALRLNKLEDLELIDLGVRVQA
;
A
#
# COMPACT_ATOMS: atom_id res chain seq x y z
N MET A 1 -1.68 -12.93 -15.05
CA MET A 1 -2.27 -12.46 -13.78
C MET A 1 -1.14 -12.30 -12.81
N THR A 2 -0.86 -11.07 -12.37
CA THR A 2 0.17 -10.82 -11.35
C THR A 2 -0.29 -11.45 -10.04
N LYS A 3 0.50 -12.35 -9.46
CA LYS A 3 0.21 -12.89 -8.13
C LYS A 3 0.62 -11.85 -7.10
N GLY A 4 -0.33 -11.40 -6.28
CA GLY A 4 -0.08 -10.29 -5.38
C GLY A 4 -1.28 -9.96 -4.49
N LEU A 5 -1.15 -8.88 -3.73
CA LEU A 5 -2.18 -8.35 -2.86
C LEU A 5 -2.87 -7.17 -3.54
N ALA A 6 -4.16 -7.29 -3.82
CA ALA A 6 -4.95 -6.17 -4.33
C ALA A 6 -5.12 -5.10 -3.24
N PHE A 7 -5.14 -3.84 -3.63
CA PHE A 7 -5.43 -2.71 -2.76
C PHE A 7 -6.29 -1.69 -3.49
N GLN A 8 -6.84 -0.74 -2.73
CA GLN A 8 -7.44 0.48 -3.25
C GLN A 8 -7.03 1.66 -2.37
N PHE A 9 -7.06 2.88 -2.89
CA PHE A 9 -6.89 4.06 -2.06
C PHE A 9 -8.16 4.31 -1.25
N HIS A 10 -8.00 4.51 0.05
CA HIS A 10 -9.12 4.83 0.93
C HIS A 10 -9.75 6.16 0.47
N ASN A 11 -11.07 6.20 0.31
CA ASN A 11 -11.80 7.34 -0.29
C ASN A 11 -11.33 7.76 -1.71
N GLY A 12 -10.63 6.87 -2.42
CA GLY A 12 -10.10 7.11 -3.76
C GLY A 12 -8.87 8.03 -3.80
N PRO A 13 -8.30 8.27 -5.00
CA PRO A 13 -7.01 8.96 -5.13
C PRO A 13 -6.97 10.38 -4.56
N ILE A 14 -8.08 11.12 -4.64
CA ILE A 14 -8.16 12.49 -4.10
C ILE A 14 -8.21 12.45 -2.57
N GLY A 15 -9.04 11.56 -2.00
CA GLY A 15 -9.13 11.37 -0.55
C GLY A 15 -7.79 10.94 0.05
N PHE A 16 -7.05 10.06 -0.64
CA PHE A 16 -5.70 9.68 -0.25
C PHE A 16 -4.74 10.88 -0.15
N LEU A 17 -4.69 11.76 -1.16
CA LEU A 17 -3.79 12.92 -1.14
C LEU A 17 -4.16 13.90 -0.01
N ASP A 18 -5.44 14.15 0.19
CA ASP A 18 -5.94 15.04 1.24
C ASP A 18 -5.62 14.46 2.64
N HIS A 19 -5.78 13.15 2.82
CA HIS A 19 -5.53 12.48 4.09
C HIS A 19 -4.04 12.27 4.38
N LEU A 20 -3.23 11.98 3.35
CA LEU A 20 -1.78 11.80 3.49
C LEU A 20 -1.13 13.00 4.18
N SER A 21 -1.53 14.23 3.84
CA SER A 21 -1.01 15.43 4.48
C SER A 21 -1.27 15.52 6.00
N GLN A 22 -2.26 14.79 6.51
CA GLN A 22 -2.64 14.78 7.92
C GLN A 22 -1.91 13.71 8.72
N VAL A 23 -1.48 12.62 8.07
CA VAL A 23 -0.84 11.45 8.71
C VAL A 23 0.63 11.27 8.29
N ILE A 24 1.17 12.16 7.45
CA ILE A 24 2.55 12.06 6.94
C ILE A 24 3.60 12.06 8.06
N ASP A 25 3.34 12.77 9.16
CA ASP A 25 4.24 12.82 10.31
C ASP A 25 4.28 11.48 11.10
N ASP A 26 3.30 10.61 10.88
CA ASP A 26 3.25 9.26 11.48
C ASP A 26 3.98 8.22 10.62
N LEU A 27 4.48 8.59 9.44
CA LEU A 27 5.18 7.70 8.51
C LEU A 27 6.70 7.83 8.65
N ASP A 28 7.40 6.70 8.68
CA ASP A 28 8.86 6.70 8.56
C ASP A 28 9.32 6.57 7.09
N ASP A 29 10.62 6.69 6.86
CA ASP A 29 11.21 6.64 5.52
C ASP A 29 10.84 5.35 4.76
N THR A 30 10.70 4.22 5.48
CA THR A 30 10.32 2.92 4.88
C THR A 30 8.84 2.89 4.51
N ASP A 31 7.98 3.49 5.33
CA ASP A 31 6.55 3.64 4.99
C ASP A 31 6.38 4.52 3.74
N ILE A 32 7.15 5.61 3.64
CA ILE A 32 7.14 6.52 2.49
C ILE A 32 7.62 5.79 1.23
N GLU A 33 8.73 5.05 1.29
CA GLU A 33 9.22 4.24 0.16
C GLU A 33 8.17 3.21 -0.30
N LEU A 34 7.51 2.54 0.64
CA LEU A 34 6.43 1.61 0.32
C LEU A 34 5.23 2.31 -0.33
N LEU A 35 4.86 3.50 0.13
CA LEU A 35 3.80 4.30 -0.48
C LEU A 35 4.13 4.75 -1.91
N GLU A 36 5.38 5.10 -2.19
CA GLU A 36 5.83 5.41 -3.55
C GLU A 36 5.65 4.20 -4.48
N HIS A 37 6.01 3.00 -4.00
CA HIS A 37 5.78 1.75 -4.73
C HIS A 37 4.28 1.48 -4.95
N ILE A 38 3.45 1.66 -3.93
CA ILE A 38 1.98 1.51 -4.02
C ILE A 38 1.41 2.47 -5.06
N CYS A 39 1.82 3.74 -5.03
CA CYS A 39 1.41 4.72 -6.02
C CYS A 39 1.81 4.26 -7.42
N ASN A 40 3.05 3.81 -7.62
CA ASN A 40 3.51 3.31 -8.90
C ASN A 40 2.70 2.09 -9.38
N TRP A 41 2.40 1.14 -8.49
CA TRP A 41 1.61 -0.06 -8.84
C TRP A 41 0.14 0.25 -9.13
N SER A 42 -0.43 1.33 -8.58
CA SER A 42 -1.78 1.77 -8.97
C SER A 42 -1.89 2.14 -10.45
N TRP A 43 -0.78 2.59 -11.06
CA TRP A 43 -0.71 2.91 -12.48
C TRP A 43 -0.26 1.74 -13.36
N THR A 44 0.67 0.93 -12.84
CA THR A 44 1.40 -0.06 -13.65
C THR A 44 0.91 -1.50 -13.47
N ASN A 45 0.20 -1.79 -12.39
CA ASN A 45 -0.13 -3.17 -11.99
C ASN A 45 -1.57 -3.33 -11.46
N ASP A 46 -2.50 -2.50 -11.95
CA ASP A 46 -3.95 -2.61 -11.66
C ASP A 46 -4.27 -2.67 -10.15
N CYS A 47 -3.57 -1.84 -9.38
CA CYS A 47 -3.65 -1.81 -7.91
C CYS A 47 -3.36 -3.16 -7.24
N VAL A 48 -2.38 -3.91 -7.76
CA VAL A 48 -1.86 -5.14 -7.15
C VAL A 48 -0.42 -4.94 -6.68
N ILE A 49 -0.15 -5.25 -5.41
CA ILE A 49 1.20 -5.32 -4.83
C ILE A 49 1.82 -6.68 -5.20
N PRO A 50 2.87 -6.74 -6.03
CA PRO A 50 3.49 -7.99 -6.45
C PRO A 50 4.24 -8.66 -5.29
N ALA A 51 4.09 -9.99 -5.19
CA ALA A 51 4.82 -10.77 -4.18
C ALA A 51 6.32 -10.85 -4.51
N GLY A 52 7.18 -10.42 -3.59
CA GLY A 52 8.63 -10.62 -3.66
C GLY A 52 9.43 -9.53 -4.41
N GLU A 53 8.81 -8.42 -4.83
CA GLU A 53 9.54 -7.28 -5.40
C GLU A 53 10.09 -6.31 -4.34
N LEU A 54 9.59 -6.38 -3.11
CA LEU A 54 10.07 -5.57 -2.00
C LEU A 54 11.29 -6.23 -1.35
N ALA A 55 12.33 -5.45 -1.09
CA ALA A 55 13.54 -5.87 -0.37
C ALA A 55 13.32 -6.02 1.17
N MET A 56 12.09 -6.37 1.57
CA MET A 56 11.66 -6.51 2.96
C MET A 56 11.19 -7.96 3.22
N SER A 57 11.21 -8.37 4.48
CA SER A 57 10.62 -9.66 4.86
C SER A 57 9.08 -9.64 4.67
N PRO A 58 8.44 -10.78 4.37
CA PRO A 58 6.98 -10.82 4.22
C PRO A 58 6.22 -10.34 5.48
N GLN A 59 6.79 -10.56 6.67
CA GLN A 59 6.21 -10.10 7.94
C GLN A 59 6.27 -8.58 8.06
N GLU A 60 7.38 -7.99 7.64
CA GLU A 60 7.58 -6.54 7.67
C GLU A 60 6.68 -5.85 6.65
N VAL A 61 6.58 -6.38 5.43
CA VAL A 61 5.63 -5.88 4.43
C VAL A 61 4.19 -5.92 4.98
N ALA A 62 3.79 -7.02 5.61
CA ALA A 62 2.46 -7.12 6.20
C ALA A 62 2.25 -6.10 7.35
N LEU A 63 3.23 -5.92 8.23
CA LEU A 63 3.17 -4.94 9.31
C LEU A 63 2.96 -3.51 8.76
N ARG A 64 3.73 -3.15 7.74
CA ARG A 64 3.71 -1.83 7.11
C ARG A 64 2.41 -1.58 6.36
N LEU A 65 1.96 -2.55 5.58
CA LEU A 65 0.68 -2.46 4.87
C LEU A 65 -0.51 -2.34 5.84
N ASN A 66 -0.50 -3.08 6.95
CA ASN A 66 -1.52 -2.93 7.98
C ASN A 66 -1.49 -1.53 8.60
N LYS A 67 -0.30 -0.96 8.84
CA LYS A 67 -0.17 0.42 9.31
C LYS A 67 -0.79 1.42 8.33
N LEU A 68 -0.55 1.26 7.02
CA LEU A 68 -1.15 2.13 6.00
C LEU A 68 -2.67 1.99 5.93
N GLU A 69 -3.20 0.80 6.20
CA GLU A 69 -4.65 0.55 6.30
C GLU A 69 -5.26 1.15 7.57
N ASP A 70 -4.58 1.01 8.72
CA ASP A 70 -4.99 1.61 10.00
C ASP A 70 -4.97 3.15 9.95
N LEU A 71 -4.08 3.72 9.13
CA LEU A 71 -4.01 5.16 8.83
C LEU A 71 -4.98 5.59 7.71
N GLU A 72 -5.91 4.73 7.29
CA GLU A 72 -6.92 5.05 6.27
C GLU A 72 -6.30 5.61 4.97
N LEU A 73 -5.12 5.12 4.57
CA LEU A 73 -4.48 5.50 3.30
C LEU A 73 -4.86 4.53 2.17
N ILE A 74 -4.90 3.24 2.49
CA ILE A 74 -5.25 2.18 1.56
C ILE A 74 -6.24 1.22 2.23
N ASP A 75 -7.10 0.57 1.43
CA ASP A 75 -7.83 -0.61 1.89
C ASP A 75 -7.23 -1.83 1.19
N LEU A 76 -6.87 -2.86 1.96
CA LEU A 76 -6.34 -4.10 1.40
C LEU A 76 -7.48 -5.02 0.97
N GLY A 77 -7.42 -5.54 -0.24
CA GLY A 77 -8.38 -6.51 -0.74
C GLY A 77 -8.25 -7.87 -0.02
N VAL A 78 -9.31 -8.66 -0.04
CA VAL A 78 -9.29 -10.05 0.47
C VAL A 78 -8.14 -10.80 -0.23
N ARG A 79 -7.16 -11.28 0.54
CA ARG A 79 -6.03 -12.08 0.03
C ARG A 79 -6.53 -13.15 -0.94
N VAL A 80 -6.30 -12.97 -2.23
CA VAL A 80 -6.59 -14.00 -3.23
C VAL A 80 -5.50 -15.07 -3.12
N GLN A 81 -5.69 -16.03 -2.21
CA GLN A 81 -4.88 -17.25 -2.20
C GLN A 81 -5.22 -18.07 -3.44
N ALA A 82 -4.25 -18.26 -4.33
CA ALA A 82 -4.27 -19.25 -5.40
C ALA A 82 -2.92 -19.99 -5.51
#